data_AF-A0A6H5H5P5-F1
#
_entry.id   AF-A0A6H5H5P5-F1
#
_cell.length_a   1.000
_cell.length_b   1.000
_cell.length_c   1.000
_cell.angle_alpha   90.00
_cell.angle_beta   90.00
_cell.angle_gamma   90.00
#
_symmetry.space_group_name_H-M   'P 1'
#
loop_
_entity.id
_entity.type
_entity.pdbx_description
1 polymer ?
#
loop_
_entity_poly.entity_id
_entity_poly.type
_entity_poly.pdbx_seq_one_letter_code
_entity_poly.pdbx_strand_id
1 'polypeptide(L)'
;MNAYLLGQRLRSRYDKILTPYYKSSNFRAISTRVERAMMSANLVLAGLYPPQDHQKWSEEINWAPIPVHPSEMSGEFFNCNRLHHEVITSLRNFGPEQWQALVKFLQEKNEKIVDTERPIKEIISRYDTAMAKACLGGIWDVLAGHIVNLLKGSHNVTMYSAHDIQLYLLFGAFGLTMQKPPLPTACVMIELHRNEDGKNVIKVRT
;
A
#
# COMPACT_ATOMS: atom_id res chain seq x y z
N MET A 1 -15.52 6.58 -5.11
CA MET A 1 -15.32 6.74 -6.57
C MET A 1 -13.85 6.59 -7.00
N ASN A 2 -12.89 7.23 -6.32
CA ASN A 2 -11.47 7.22 -6.74
C ASN A 2 -10.82 5.83 -6.87
N ALA A 3 -11.14 4.88 -5.99
CA ALA A 3 -10.58 3.52 -6.03
C ALA A 3 -11.00 2.75 -7.30
N TYR A 4 -12.25 2.90 -7.73
CA TYR A 4 -12.74 2.30 -8.98
C TYR A 4 -12.03 2.88 -10.21
N LEU A 5 -11.88 4.21 -10.25
CA LEU A 5 -11.13 4.90 -11.31
C LEU A 5 -9.65 4.49 -11.34
N LEU A 6 -9.05 4.27 -10.17
CA LEU A 6 -7.70 3.69 -10.08
C LEU A 6 -7.67 2.30 -10.74
N GLY A 7 -8.64 1.43 -10.44
CA GLY A 7 -8.79 0.13 -11.10
C GLY A 7 -8.82 0.23 -12.62
N GLN A 8 -9.64 1.15 -13.16
CA GLN A 8 -9.71 1.37 -14.60
C GLN A 8 -8.38 1.86 -15.20
N ARG A 9 -7.68 2.77 -14.52
CA ARG A 9 -6.35 3.25 -14.96
C ARG A 9 -5.31 2.13 -14.94
N LEU A 10 -5.32 1.30 -13.90
CA LEU A 10 -4.45 0.13 -13.79
C LEU A 10 -4.77 -0.90 -14.89
N ARG A 11 -6.06 -1.11 -15.21
CA ARG A 11 -6.46 -1.97 -16.33
C ARG A 11 -5.86 -1.47 -17.64
N SER A 12 -6.06 -0.20 -17.98
CA SER A 12 -5.52 0.37 -19.22
C SER A 12 -4.00 0.30 -19.27
N ARG A 13 -3.32 0.50 -18.13
CA ARG A 13 -1.85 0.44 -18.03
C ARG A 13 -1.30 -0.97 -18.25
N TYR A 14 -1.94 -1.97 -17.66
CA TYR A 14 -1.44 -3.33 -17.60
C TYR A 14 -2.20 -4.30 -18.51
N ASP A 15 -2.96 -3.80 -19.49
CA ASP A 15 -3.77 -4.61 -20.40
C ASP A 15 -2.96 -5.68 -21.15
N LYS A 16 -1.68 -5.41 -21.42
CA LYS A 16 -0.75 -6.36 -22.06
C LYS A 16 -0.24 -7.47 -21.13
N ILE A 17 -0.34 -7.28 -19.81
CA ILE A 17 0.16 -8.20 -18.78
C ILE A 17 -1.01 -8.96 -18.14
N LEU A 18 -2.11 -8.26 -17.88
CA LEU A 18 -3.32 -8.81 -17.27
C LEU A 18 -4.21 -9.42 -18.35
N THR A 19 -4.66 -10.64 -18.12
CA THR A 19 -5.64 -11.27 -19.00
C THR A 19 -6.98 -10.52 -18.96
N PRO A 20 -7.79 -10.55 -20.03
CA PRO A 20 -9.15 -9.97 -20.01
C PRO A 20 -10.04 -10.55 -18.90
N TYR A 21 -9.85 -11.84 -18.59
CA TYR A 21 -10.56 -12.57 -17.55
C TYR A 21 -9.73 -12.66 -16.28
N TYR A 22 -10.38 -12.66 -15.12
CA TYR A 22 -9.71 -12.93 -13.86
C TYR A 22 -9.31 -14.41 -13.79
N LYS A 23 -8.05 -14.66 -13.40
CA LYS A 23 -7.53 -15.99 -13.07
C LYS A 23 -6.70 -15.90 -11.80
N SER A 24 -7.02 -16.73 -10.81
CA SER A 24 -6.28 -16.80 -9.54
C SER A 24 -4.80 -17.18 -9.72
N SER A 25 -4.47 -17.86 -10.83
CA SER A 25 -3.09 -18.18 -11.19
C SER A 25 -2.27 -16.94 -11.60
N ASN A 26 -2.90 -15.87 -12.08
CA ASN A 26 -2.22 -14.71 -12.68
C ASN A 26 -2.35 -13.45 -11.84
N PHE A 27 -3.36 -13.37 -10.98
CA PHE A 27 -3.62 -12.20 -10.17
C PHE A 27 -4.07 -12.56 -8.76
N ARG A 28 -3.49 -11.89 -7.77
CA ARG A 28 -3.88 -12.04 -6.36
C ARG A 28 -4.14 -10.68 -5.73
N ALA A 29 -5.30 -10.52 -5.10
CA ALA A 29 -5.58 -9.37 -4.24
C ALA A 29 -5.37 -9.73 -2.78
N ILE A 30 -4.66 -8.88 -2.06
CA ILE A 30 -4.43 -8.99 -0.63
C ILE A 30 -4.83 -7.66 0.01
N SER A 31 -5.44 -7.69 1.20
CA SER A 31 -5.81 -6.50 1.96
C SER A 31 -5.53 -6.69 3.43
N THR A 32 -5.26 -5.60 4.16
CA THR A 32 -5.39 -5.64 5.62
C THR A 32 -6.83 -5.97 6.02
N ARG A 33 -7.03 -6.50 7.24
CA ARG A 33 -8.35 -6.88 7.78
C ARG A 33 -9.25 -5.70 8.15
N VAL A 34 -8.90 -4.50 7.72
CA VAL A 34 -9.66 -3.29 7.97
C VAL A 34 -10.67 -3.09 6.86
N GLU A 35 -11.93 -2.87 7.23
CA GLU A 35 -13.07 -2.76 6.30
C GLU A 35 -12.80 -1.75 5.18
N ARG A 36 -12.30 -0.54 5.50
CA ARG A 36 -12.00 0.48 4.47
C ARG A 36 -11.00 0.02 3.41
N ALA A 37 -10.02 -0.81 3.79
CA ALA A 37 -9.02 -1.34 2.88
C ALA A 37 -9.60 -2.46 2.01
N MET A 38 -10.41 -3.34 2.59
CA MET A 38 -11.12 -4.39 1.86
C MET A 38 -12.14 -3.81 0.87
N MET A 39 -12.92 -2.80 1.28
CA MET A 39 -13.85 -2.09 0.40
C MET A 39 -13.11 -1.41 -0.75
N SER A 40 -11.98 -0.76 -0.46
CA SER A 40 -11.14 -0.13 -1.50
C SER A 40 -10.58 -1.15 -2.48
N ALA A 41 -10.11 -2.31 -1.99
CA ALA A 41 -9.62 -3.40 -2.83
C ALA A 41 -10.71 -3.90 -3.80
N ASN A 42 -11.93 -4.12 -3.30
CA ASN A 42 -13.06 -4.55 -4.11
C ASN A 42 -13.43 -3.51 -5.18
N LEU A 43 -13.38 -2.21 -4.85
CA LEU A 43 -13.62 -1.15 -5.83
C LEU A 43 -12.54 -1.10 -6.91
N VAL A 44 -11.26 -1.25 -6.54
CA VAL A 44 -10.17 -1.34 -7.52
C VAL A 44 -10.37 -2.55 -8.43
N LEU A 45 -10.71 -3.72 -7.87
CA LEU A 45 -10.97 -4.94 -8.63
C LEU A 45 -12.13 -4.80 -9.60
N ALA A 46 -13.21 -4.13 -9.21
CA ALA A 46 -14.35 -3.87 -10.08
C ALA A 46 -13.95 -3.03 -11.31
N GLY A 47 -13.04 -2.07 -11.16
CA GLY A 47 -12.50 -1.30 -12.29
C GLY A 47 -11.40 -2.04 -13.07
N LEU A 48 -10.69 -2.96 -12.41
CA LEU A 48 -9.55 -3.70 -12.98
C LEU A 48 -10.00 -4.90 -13.83
N TYR A 49 -11.06 -5.59 -13.41
CA TYR A 49 -11.59 -6.80 -14.04
C TYR A 49 -13.11 -6.70 -14.19
N PRO A 50 -13.61 -5.83 -15.09
CA PRO A 50 -15.01 -5.89 -15.46
C PRO A 50 -15.32 -7.27 -16.11
N PRO A 51 -16.36 -7.99 -15.67
CA PRO A 51 -16.64 -9.33 -16.16
C PRO A 51 -16.90 -9.35 -17.67
N GLN A 52 -16.30 -10.33 -18.35
CA GLN A 52 -16.45 -10.56 -19.79
C GLN A 52 -16.90 -11.99 -20.06
N ASP A 53 -17.70 -12.16 -21.12
CA ASP A 53 -18.17 -13.45 -21.63
C ASP A 53 -18.63 -14.41 -20.52
N HIS A 54 -17.99 -15.58 -20.42
CA HIS A 54 -18.30 -16.63 -19.45
C HIS A 54 -18.10 -16.24 -17.97
N GLN A 55 -17.47 -15.10 -17.67
CA GLN A 55 -17.37 -14.57 -16.29
C GLN A 55 -18.49 -13.58 -15.94
N LYS A 56 -19.39 -13.26 -16.88
CA LYS A 56 -20.63 -12.53 -16.59
C LYS A 56 -21.65 -13.49 -16.00
N TRP A 57 -22.03 -13.25 -14.75
CA TRP A 57 -23.10 -13.98 -14.07
C TRP A 57 -24.45 -13.25 -14.12
N SER A 58 -24.44 -11.97 -14.52
CA SER A 58 -25.62 -11.10 -14.63
C SER A 58 -25.47 -10.17 -15.83
N GLU A 59 -26.56 -9.95 -16.56
CA GLU A 59 -26.64 -8.97 -17.66
C GLU A 59 -26.83 -7.53 -17.14
N GLU A 60 -27.34 -7.37 -15.93
CA GLU A 60 -27.62 -6.05 -15.32
C GLU A 60 -26.44 -5.55 -14.47
N ILE A 61 -25.67 -6.48 -13.88
CA ILE A 61 -24.60 -6.16 -12.93
C ILE A 61 -23.24 -6.43 -13.56
N ASN A 62 -22.53 -5.35 -13.93
CA ASN A 62 -21.16 -5.42 -14.47
C ASN A 62 -20.10 -5.52 -13.36
N TRP A 63 -20.21 -6.53 -12.49
CA TRP A 63 -19.28 -6.81 -11.39
C TRP A 63 -19.11 -8.32 -11.19
N ALA A 64 -17.91 -8.76 -10.84
CA ALA A 64 -17.63 -10.15 -10.47
C ALA A 64 -17.03 -10.27 -9.05
N PRO A 65 -17.37 -11.33 -8.31
CA PRO A 65 -16.81 -11.59 -6.98
C PRO A 65 -15.37 -12.08 -7.08
N ILE A 66 -14.41 -11.16 -7.15
CA ILE A 66 -12.98 -11.49 -7.14
C ILE A 66 -12.48 -11.57 -5.69
N PRO A 67 -11.85 -12.69 -5.28
CA PRO A 67 -11.37 -12.85 -3.90
C PRO A 67 -10.34 -11.80 -3.48
N VAL A 68 -10.56 -11.19 -2.32
CA VAL A 68 -9.57 -10.37 -1.60
C VAL A 68 -9.12 -11.14 -0.37
N HIS A 69 -7.86 -11.57 -0.35
CA HIS A 69 -7.33 -12.33 0.76
C HIS A 69 -6.91 -11.41 1.91
N PRO A 70 -7.26 -11.70 3.18
CA PRO A 70 -6.70 -10.97 4.29
C PRO A 70 -5.20 -11.22 4.37
N SER A 71 -4.41 -10.17 4.60
CA SER A 71 -3.01 -10.32 4.93
C SER A 71 -2.90 -11.05 6.27
N GLU A 72 -2.03 -12.05 6.34
CA GLU A 72 -1.65 -12.72 7.60
C GLU A 72 -0.83 -11.84 8.53
N MET A 73 -0.54 -10.59 8.13
CA MET A 73 0.02 -9.60 9.03
C MET A 73 -0.95 -9.37 10.20
N SER A 74 -0.66 -10.06 11.30
CA SER A 74 -1.20 -9.75 12.60
C SER A 74 -0.83 -8.30 12.92
N GLY A 75 -1.68 -7.61 13.68
CA GLY A 75 -1.45 -6.24 14.13
C GLY A 75 -0.22 -6.06 15.05
N GLU A 76 0.73 -6.99 15.00
CA GLU A 76 1.97 -7.05 15.79
C GLU A 76 3.03 -6.04 15.34
N PHE A 77 2.73 -5.17 14.37
CA PHE A 77 3.55 -3.97 14.13
C PHE A 77 3.81 -3.22 15.45
N PHE A 78 2.79 -3.11 16.32
CA PHE A 78 2.93 -2.46 17.63
C PHE A 78 3.63 -3.31 18.71
N ASN A 79 3.84 -4.62 18.47
CA ASN A 79 4.55 -5.51 19.40
C ASN A 79 6.06 -5.57 19.13
N CYS A 80 6.56 -4.87 18.10
CA CYS A 80 7.99 -4.72 17.91
C CYS A 80 8.55 -3.78 19.00
N ASN A 81 9.13 -4.34 20.06
CA ASN A 81 9.74 -3.57 21.15
C ASN A 81 10.78 -2.56 20.65
N ARG A 82 11.49 -2.88 19.56
CA ARG A 82 12.42 -1.96 18.92
C ARG A 82 11.69 -0.80 18.25
N LEU A 83 10.61 -1.05 17.51
CA LEU A 83 9.77 0.02 16.95
C LEU A 83 9.25 0.90 18.08
N HIS A 84 8.65 0.31 19.11
CA HIS A 84 8.11 1.04 20.24
C HIS A 84 9.17 1.91 20.93
N HIS A 85 10.35 1.37 21.19
CA HIS A 85 11.47 2.11 21.77
C HIS A 85 11.92 3.28 20.89
N GLU A 86 12.04 3.07 19.59
CA GLU A 86 12.50 4.08 18.64
C GLU A 86 11.42 5.14 18.34
N VAL A 87 10.13 4.76 18.27
CA VAL A 87 8.99 5.70 18.21
C VAL A 87 9.04 6.60 19.43
N ILE A 88 9.17 6.02 20.63
CA ILE A 88 9.22 6.76 21.89
C ILE A 88 10.46 7.63 21.97
N THR A 89 11.63 7.12 21.56
CA THR A 89 12.89 7.88 21.58
C THR A 89 12.83 9.03 20.58
N SER A 90 12.32 8.79 19.37
CA SER A 90 12.09 9.82 18.37
C SER A 90 11.13 10.86 18.90
N LEU A 91 9.96 10.47 19.42
CA LEU A 91 8.97 11.33 20.08
C LEU A 91 9.56 12.17 21.21
N ARG A 92 10.42 11.59 22.04
CA ARG A 92 11.11 12.30 23.13
C ARG A 92 12.11 13.35 22.61
N ASN A 93 12.65 13.15 21.41
CA ASN A 93 13.54 14.10 20.76
C ASN A 93 12.78 15.19 19.98
N PHE A 94 11.44 15.16 19.92
CA PHE A 94 10.64 16.30 19.43
C PHE A 94 10.58 17.37 20.53
N GLY A 95 11.32 18.45 20.32
CA GLY A 95 11.29 19.65 21.14
C GLY A 95 10.03 20.51 20.89
N PRO A 96 9.82 21.54 21.73
CA PRO A 96 8.62 22.38 21.70
C PRO A 96 8.31 23.00 20.33
N GLU A 97 9.35 23.31 19.54
CA GLU A 97 9.22 23.93 18.21
C GLU A 97 8.51 23.03 17.19
N GLN A 98 8.78 21.72 17.19
CA GLN A 98 8.11 20.80 16.28
C GLN A 98 6.64 20.57 16.67
N TRP A 99 6.28 20.80 17.94
CA TRP A 99 4.90 20.75 18.41
C TRP A 99 4.12 22.04 18.15
N GLN A 100 4.78 23.17 17.84
CA GLN A 100 4.10 24.47 17.67
C GLN A 100 3.06 24.46 16.55
N ALA A 101 3.33 23.78 15.43
CA ALA A 101 2.37 23.67 14.33
C ALA A 101 1.10 22.91 14.74
N LEU A 102 1.25 21.84 15.53
CA LEU A 102 0.14 21.08 16.07
C LEU A 102 -0.64 21.88 17.11
N VAL A 103 0.07 22.52 18.05
CA VAL A 103 -0.54 23.34 19.10
C VAL A 103 -1.33 24.50 18.51
N LYS A 104 -0.76 25.20 17.50
CA LYS A 104 -1.43 26.29 16.79
C LYS A 104 -2.69 25.81 16.06
N PHE A 105 -2.61 24.67 15.36
CA PHE A 105 -3.77 24.06 14.70
C PHE A 105 -4.89 23.69 15.69
N LEU A 106 -4.54 23.11 16.85
CA LEU A 106 -5.49 22.75 17.90
C LEU A 106 -6.13 24.00 18.53
N GLN A 107 -5.36 25.06 18.73
CA GLN A 107 -5.86 26.36 19.22
C GLN A 107 -6.81 27.02 18.22
N GLU A 108 -6.50 26.99 16.93
CA GLU A 108 -7.33 27.56 15.86
C GLU A 108 -8.66 26.83 15.65
N LYS A 109 -8.72 25.52 15.95
CA LYS A 109 -9.92 24.72 15.76
C LYS A 109 -10.83 24.60 16.98
N ASN A 110 -10.37 25.04 18.17
CA ASN A 110 -11.11 25.02 19.43
C ASN A 110 -11.82 23.68 19.74
N GLU A 111 -11.29 22.58 19.21
CA GLU A 111 -11.86 21.24 19.33
C GLU A 111 -10.91 20.36 20.15
N LYS A 112 -11.47 19.62 21.12
CA LYS A 112 -10.76 18.50 21.77
C LYS A 112 -10.34 17.53 20.67
N ILE A 113 -9.06 17.16 20.66
CA ILE A 113 -8.38 16.29 19.68
C ILE A 113 -9.33 15.29 19.02
N VAL A 114 -9.76 15.58 17.79
CA VAL A 114 -10.55 14.65 16.96
C VAL A 114 -9.64 13.88 15.98
N ASP A 115 -8.46 14.44 15.64
CA ASP A 115 -7.56 13.82 14.66
C ASP A 115 -6.09 13.78 15.15
N THR A 116 -5.70 12.64 15.71
CA THR A 116 -4.35 12.28 16.14
C THR A 116 -3.46 11.81 14.98
N GLU A 117 -3.97 11.66 13.76
CA GLU A 117 -3.23 11.01 12.67
C GLU A 117 -2.14 11.90 12.06
N ARG A 118 -2.34 13.22 12.01
CA ARG A 118 -1.39 14.16 11.38
C ARG A 118 -0.01 14.21 12.05
N PRO A 119 0.09 14.33 13.40
CA PRO A 119 1.38 14.29 14.10
C PRO A 119 2.09 12.94 13.92
N ILE A 120 1.33 11.84 14.01
CA ILE A 120 1.82 10.47 13.86
C ILE A 120 2.48 10.26 12.48
N LYS A 121 1.94 10.87 11.41
CA LYS A 121 2.49 10.81 10.05
C LYS A 121 3.84 11.52 9.91
N GLU A 122 4.05 12.63 10.61
CA GLU A 122 5.33 13.34 10.60
C GLU A 122 6.41 12.62 11.42
N ILE A 123 5.99 11.91 12.46
CA ILE A 123 6.87 11.02 13.21
C ILE A 123 7.30 9.88 12.30
N ILE A 124 6.35 9.24 11.61
CA ILE A 124 6.52 8.12 10.68
C ILE A 124 7.47 8.40 9.50
N SER A 125 7.51 9.63 8.99
CA SER A 125 8.41 9.98 7.90
C SER A 125 9.88 10.08 8.31
N ARG A 126 10.19 10.09 9.62
CA ARG A 126 11.55 10.21 10.17
C ARG A 126 12.21 8.87 10.54
N TYR A 127 11.56 7.75 10.23
CA TYR A 127 12.05 6.43 10.61
C TYR A 127 13.25 6.02 9.75
N ASP A 128 14.37 5.69 10.40
CA ASP A 128 15.57 5.16 9.74
C ASP A 128 15.26 3.88 8.94
N THR A 129 15.90 3.74 7.78
CA THR A 129 15.90 2.56 6.89
C THR A 129 15.98 1.22 7.61
N ALA A 130 16.84 1.08 8.62
CA ALA A 130 17.02 -0.16 9.36
C ALA A 130 15.78 -0.49 10.22
N MET A 131 15.17 0.54 10.82
CA MET A 131 13.94 0.40 11.58
C MET A 131 12.74 0.19 10.66
N ALA A 132 12.62 0.93 9.56
CA ALA A 132 11.59 0.71 8.56
C ALA A 132 11.62 -0.74 8.08
N LYS A 133 12.79 -1.30 7.75
CA LYS A 133 12.97 -2.72 7.39
C LYS A 133 12.55 -3.69 8.51
N ALA A 134 12.93 -3.42 9.77
CA ALA A 134 12.54 -4.25 10.90
C ALA A 134 11.03 -4.22 11.19
N CYS A 135 10.40 -3.07 11.01
CA CYS A 135 8.96 -2.88 11.24
C CYS A 135 8.14 -3.39 10.07
N LEU A 136 8.68 -3.29 8.86
CA LEU A 136 8.10 -3.90 7.68
C LEU A 136 8.16 -5.43 7.73
N GLY A 137 8.88 -6.09 8.66
CA GLY A 137 9.13 -7.55 8.67
C GLY A 137 8.13 -8.38 7.87
N GLY A 138 6.86 -8.44 8.30
CA GLY A 138 5.81 -9.17 7.58
C GLY A 138 5.46 -8.65 6.17
N ILE A 139 5.39 -7.34 5.92
CA ILE A 139 5.15 -6.79 4.58
C ILE A 139 6.42 -6.83 3.72
N TRP A 140 7.61 -6.75 4.30
CA TRP A 140 8.89 -6.90 3.59
C TRP A 140 9.10 -8.35 3.19
N ASP A 141 8.77 -9.31 4.05
CA ASP A 141 8.81 -10.73 3.70
C ASP A 141 7.79 -11.04 2.59
N VAL A 142 6.61 -10.43 2.64
CA VAL A 142 5.60 -10.52 1.56
C VAL A 142 6.11 -9.86 0.27
N LEU A 143 6.67 -8.65 0.35
CA LEU A 143 7.18 -7.91 -0.81
C LEU A 143 8.42 -8.57 -1.40
N ALA A 144 9.37 -9.00 -0.58
CA ALA A 144 10.56 -9.74 -0.96
C ALA A 144 10.19 -11.10 -1.53
N GLY A 145 9.23 -11.81 -0.93
CA GLY A 145 8.66 -13.04 -1.46
C GLY A 145 8.04 -12.83 -2.85
N HIS A 146 7.29 -11.74 -3.05
CA HIS A 146 6.75 -11.38 -4.36
C HIS A 146 7.84 -10.99 -5.36
N ILE A 147 8.84 -10.20 -4.96
CA ILE A 147 9.98 -9.85 -5.82
C ILE A 147 10.74 -11.11 -6.23
N VAL A 148 10.98 -12.04 -5.29
CA VAL A 148 11.62 -13.34 -5.58
C VAL A 148 10.76 -14.16 -6.55
N ASN A 149 9.44 -14.22 -6.36
CA ASN A 149 8.54 -14.94 -7.28
C ASN A 149 8.50 -14.30 -8.68
N LEU A 150 8.51 -12.95 -8.76
CA LEU A 150 8.62 -12.21 -10.02
C LEU A 150 9.95 -12.50 -10.71
N LEU A 151 11.06 -12.51 -9.97
CA LEU A 151 12.39 -12.85 -10.49
C LEU A 151 12.50 -14.31 -10.97
N LYS A 152 11.73 -15.23 -10.37
CA LYS A 152 11.58 -16.62 -10.82
C LYS A 152 10.73 -16.77 -12.09
N GLY A 153 10.25 -15.68 -12.69
CA GLY A 153 9.46 -15.68 -13.93
C GLY A 153 7.98 -15.98 -13.74
N SER A 154 7.46 -15.85 -12.50
CA SER A 154 6.03 -15.88 -12.26
C SER A 154 5.40 -14.63 -12.85
N HIS A 155 4.40 -14.80 -13.73
CA HIS A 155 3.66 -13.69 -14.36
C HIS A 155 2.56 -13.14 -13.44
N ASN A 156 2.69 -13.34 -12.13
CA ASN A 156 1.61 -13.10 -11.19
C ASN A 156 1.67 -11.65 -10.71
N VAL A 157 0.58 -10.92 -10.95
CA VAL A 157 0.41 -9.57 -10.43
C VAL A 157 -0.25 -9.65 -9.05
N THR A 158 0.39 -9.07 -8.05
CA THR A 158 -0.19 -8.95 -6.71
C THR A 158 -0.58 -7.51 -6.42
N MET A 159 -1.83 -7.32 -6.00
CA MET A 159 -2.31 -6.05 -5.45
C MET A 159 -2.36 -6.14 -3.93
N TYR A 160 -1.84 -5.11 -3.26
CA TYR A 160 -1.88 -4.98 -1.80
C TYR A 160 -2.65 -3.72 -1.40
N SER A 161 -3.79 -3.87 -0.73
CA SER A 161 -4.60 -2.77 -0.20
C SER A 161 -4.31 -2.55 1.29
N ALA A 162 -3.98 -1.30 1.64
CA ALA A 162 -3.37 -0.99 2.93
C ALA A 162 -3.70 0.43 3.41
N HIS A 163 -2.85 0.98 4.27
CA HIS A 163 -2.90 2.32 4.81
C HIS A 163 -1.69 3.15 4.35
N ASP A 164 -1.75 4.45 4.59
CA ASP A 164 -0.66 5.38 4.31
C ASP A 164 0.64 5.02 5.03
N ILE A 165 0.55 4.51 6.28
CA ILE A 165 1.72 4.01 7.02
C ILE A 165 2.51 2.94 6.26
N GLN A 166 1.84 2.04 5.52
CA GLN A 166 2.56 1.04 4.71
C GLN A 166 3.36 1.68 3.57
N LEU A 167 2.88 2.78 2.98
CA LEU A 167 3.61 3.51 1.94
C LEU A 167 4.83 4.22 2.52
N TYR A 168 4.68 4.87 3.68
CA TYR A 168 5.81 5.49 4.38
C TYR A 168 6.89 4.48 4.72
N LEU A 169 6.51 3.35 5.31
CA LEU A 169 7.44 2.30 5.68
C LEU A 169 8.13 1.72 4.43
N LEU A 170 7.38 1.47 3.35
CA LEU A 170 7.93 0.97 2.08
C LEU A 170 8.98 1.92 1.50
N PHE A 171 8.69 3.22 1.46
CA PHE A 171 9.63 4.24 1.02
C PHE A 171 10.86 4.27 1.92
N GLY A 172 10.67 4.21 3.24
CA GLY A 172 11.76 4.10 4.21
C GLY A 172 12.66 2.90 3.97
N ALA A 173 12.12 1.71 3.63
CA ALA A 173 12.95 0.55 3.28
C ALA A 173 13.80 0.74 2.03
N PHE A 174 13.30 1.51 1.06
CA PHE A 174 14.06 1.90 -0.12
C PHE A 174 15.05 3.05 0.12
N GLY A 175 15.13 3.57 1.35
CA GLY A 175 15.95 4.75 1.66
C GLY A 175 15.39 6.04 1.08
N LEU A 176 14.09 6.08 0.82
CA LEU A 176 13.38 7.22 0.28
C LEU A 176 12.55 7.89 1.37
N THR A 177 12.47 9.22 1.32
CA THR A 177 11.61 10.02 2.21
C THR A 177 10.43 10.57 1.41
N MET A 178 9.21 10.35 1.91
CA MET A 178 8.02 10.96 1.30
C MET A 178 7.94 12.44 1.70
N GLN A 179 8.02 13.35 0.71
CA GLN A 179 7.92 14.79 0.95
C GLN A 179 6.51 15.25 1.32
N LYS A 180 5.49 14.51 0.86
CA LYS A 180 4.08 14.80 1.15
C LYS A 180 3.36 13.50 1.53
N PRO A 181 2.36 13.57 2.43
CA PRO A 181 1.54 12.41 2.74
C PRO A 181 0.86 11.84 1.49
N PRO A 182 0.72 10.50 1.40
CA PRO A 182 -0.04 9.89 0.33
C PRO A 182 -1.49 10.39 0.38
N LEU A 183 -2.01 10.80 -0.78
CA LEU A 183 -3.44 11.07 -0.91
C LEU A 183 -4.24 9.76 -0.77
N PRO A 184 -5.53 9.82 -0.42
CA PRO A 184 -6.40 8.65 -0.50
C PRO A 184 -6.29 8.02 -1.89
N THR A 185 -6.23 6.69 -1.96
CA THR A 185 -6.02 5.91 -3.19
C THR A 185 -4.66 6.09 -3.87
N ALA A 186 -3.66 6.68 -3.18
CA ALA A 186 -2.28 6.62 -3.63
C ALA A 186 -1.85 5.15 -3.86
N CYS A 187 -1.17 4.92 -4.97
CA CYS A 187 -0.77 3.60 -5.41
C CYS A 187 0.72 3.60 -5.72
N VAL A 188 1.44 2.59 -5.28
CA VAL A 188 2.84 2.37 -5.65
C VAL A 188 2.91 1.13 -6.51
N MET A 189 3.50 1.27 -7.68
CA MET A 189 3.70 0.19 -8.64
C MET A 189 5.16 -0.20 -8.65
N ILE A 190 5.45 -1.46 -8.36
CA ILE A 190 6.79 -2.05 -8.46
C ILE A 190 6.75 -3.02 -9.64
N GLU A 191 7.43 -2.64 -10.71
CA GLU A 191 7.37 -3.33 -12.00
C GLU A 191 8.72 -3.99 -12.30
N LEU A 192 8.72 -5.25 -12.71
CA LEU A 192 9.91 -5.94 -13.23
C LEU A 192 9.93 -5.84 -14.76
N HIS A 193 11.01 -5.32 -15.32
CA HIS A 193 11.24 -5.14 -16.75
C HIS A 193 12.48 -5.92 -17.19
N ARG A 194 12.57 -6.29 -18.47
CA ARG A 194 13.85 -6.63 -19.10
C ARG A 194 14.33 -5.45 -19.93
N ASN A 195 15.61 -5.11 -19.80
CA ASN A 195 16.26 -4.13 -20.67
C ASN A 195 16.67 -4.77 -22.01
N GLU A 196 17.21 -3.96 -22.92
CA GLU A 196 17.67 -4.40 -24.25
C GLU A 196 18.80 -5.46 -24.15
N ASP A 197 19.60 -5.42 -23.08
CA ASP A 197 20.65 -6.42 -22.80
C ASP A 197 20.12 -7.72 -22.16
N GLY A 198 18.79 -7.87 -22.02
CA GLY A 198 18.15 -9.03 -21.39
C GLY A 198 18.26 -9.08 -19.86
N LYS A 199 18.80 -8.05 -19.20
CA LYS A 199 18.90 -7.93 -17.74
C LYS A 199 17.57 -7.49 -17.13
N ASN A 200 17.25 -8.07 -15.97
CA ASN A 200 16.09 -7.69 -15.17
C ASN A 200 16.33 -6.34 -14.48
N VAL A 201 15.37 -5.42 -14.59
CA VAL A 201 15.38 -4.07 -14.01
C VAL A 201 14.07 -3.83 -13.27
N ILE A 202 14.16 -3.35 -12.03
CA ILE A 202 12.99 -2.97 -11.23
C ILE A 202 12.71 -1.49 -11.42
N LYS A 203 11.45 -1.13 -11.72
CA LYS A 203 10.98 0.26 -11.79
C LYS A 203 9.92 0.48 -10.72
N VAL A 204 10.10 1.51 -9.89
CA VAL A 204 9.13 1.94 -8.88
C VAL A 204 8.43 3.20 -9.38
N ARG A 205 7.10 3.23 -9.29
CA ARG A 205 6.27 4.35 -9.75
C ARG A 205 5.18 4.66 -8.72
N THR A 206 4.71 5.90 -8.73
CA THR A 206 3.63 6.42 -7.88
C THR A 206 2.52 7.02 -8.72
#